data_AF-A0A368H5F6-F1
#
_entry.id   AF-A0A368H5F6-F1
#
_cell.length_a   1.000
_cell.length_b   1.000
_cell.length_c   1.000
_cell.angle_alpha   90.00
_cell.angle_beta   90.00
_cell.angle_gamma   90.00
#
_symmetry.space_group_name_H-M   'P 1'
#
loop_
_entity.id
_entity.type
_entity.pdbx_description
1 polymer ?
#
loop_
_entity_poly.entity_id
_entity_poly.type
_entity_poly.pdbx_seq_one_letter_code
_entity_poly.pdbx_strand_id
1 'polypeptide(L)'
;MCMAKKTHIAVNETSSFLSEKTKMRIFNTIALMVSGSFFCVLGFLPKEMASYALASLLIIECSTGFICGGFYKCATLVARQHSHFVLSQIQFIKCLSLFIEPLLVFLICKHNSLTEWRVVFLIHGILLIVGNIIFCYFATDKPAAFTTPQTKAQLPAEEKR
;
A
#
# COMPACT_ATOMS: atom_id res chain seq x y z
N MET A 1 -22.21 27.48 -16.65
CA MET A 1 -22.36 26.63 -15.44
C MET A 1 -23.01 25.25 -15.69
N CYS A 2 -23.83 25.07 -16.75
CA CYS A 2 -24.45 23.77 -17.05
C CYS A 2 -23.49 22.74 -17.71
N MET A 3 -22.45 23.19 -18.43
CA MET A 3 -21.50 22.27 -19.08
C MET A 3 -20.55 21.55 -18.10
N ALA A 4 -20.12 22.19 -17.00
CA ALA A 4 -19.24 21.57 -16.02
C ALA A 4 -19.90 20.41 -15.25
N LYS A 5 -21.23 20.44 -15.11
CA LYS A 5 -22.00 19.36 -14.48
C LYS A 5 -22.15 18.15 -15.43
N LYS A 6 -22.20 18.39 -16.75
CA LYS A 6 -22.27 17.33 -17.76
C LYS A 6 -20.96 16.57 -17.92
N THR A 7 -19.81 17.23 -17.80
CA THR A 7 -18.50 16.55 -17.81
C THR A 7 -18.29 15.69 -16.56
N HIS A 8 -18.77 16.13 -15.39
CA HIS A 8 -18.73 15.32 -14.16
C HIS A 8 -19.61 14.06 -14.24
N ILE A 9 -20.72 14.12 -14.98
CA ILE A 9 -21.63 12.98 -15.18
C ILE A 9 -21.05 12.02 -16.23
N ALA A 10 -20.51 12.52 -17.34
CA ALA A 10 -19.97 11.67 -18.41
C ALA A 10 -18.68 10.90 -18.04
N VAL A 11 -17.85 11.43 -17.13
CA VAL A 11 -16.68 10.67 -16.61
C VAL A 11 -17.10 9.57 -15.64
N ASN A 12 -18.29 9.69 -15.03
CA ASN A 12 -18.76 8.74 -14.02
C ASN A 12 -19.38 7.47 -14.63
N GLU A 13 -19.78 7.49 -15.91
CA GLU A 13 -20.49 6.37 -16.54
C GLU A 13 -19.57 5.29 -17.12
N THR A 14 -18.28 5.57 -17.32
CA THR A 14 -17.30 4.58 -17.84
C THR A 14 -16.59 3.74 -16.76
N SER A 15 -16.87 3.97 -15.47
CA SER A 15 -16.26 3.20 -14.36
C SER A 15 -17.25 2.48 -13.44
N SER A 16 -18.49 2.26 -13.91
CA SER A 16 -19.55 1.54 -13.19
C SER A 16 -19.32 0.02 -13.12
N PHE A 17 -18.37 -0.53 -13.89
CA PHE A 17 -18.20 -1.99 -14.01
C PHE A 17 -17.35 -2.65 -12.92
N LEU A 18 -16.59 -1.89 -12.13
CA LEU A 18 -15.66 -2.44 -11.13
C LEU A 18 -16.03 -1.97 -9.73
N SER A 19 -16.23 -2.94 -8.81
CA SER A 19 -16.37 -2.67 -7.37
C SER A 19 -15.19 -1.85 -6.85
N GLU A 20 -15.44 -0.93 -5.91
CA GLU A 20 -14.40 -0.12 -5.26
C GLU A 20 -13.30 -0.99 -4.65
N LYS A 21 -13.66 -2.15 -4.07
CA LYS A 21 -12.70 -3.15 -3.61
C LYS A 21 -11.76 -3.64 -4.73
N THR A 22 -12.31 -3.92 -5.91
CA THR A 22 -11.49 -4.38 -7.05
C THR A 22 -10.57 -3.28 -7.55
N LYS A 23 -11.04 -2.03 -7.63
CA LYS A 23 -10.19 -0.89 -7.98
C LYS A 23 -9.01 -0.79 -7.02
N MET A 24 -9.25 -0.78 -5.71
CA MET A 24 -8.17 -0.68 -4.70
C MET A 24 -7.16 -1.83 -4.82
N ARG A 25 -7.64 -3.06 -5.07
CA ARG A 25 -6.76 -4.23 -5.29
C ARG A 25 -5.89 -4.07 -6.53
N ILE A 26 -6.44 -3.58 -7.64
CA ILE A 26 -5.67 -3.34 -8.87
C ILE A 26 -4.60 -2.27 -8.62
N PHE A 27 -4.97 -1.13 -8.02
CA PHE A 27 -4.03 -0.06 -7.68
C PHE A 27 -2.88 -0.55 -6.80
N ASN A 28 -3.19 -1.30 -5.74
CA ASN A 28 -2.16 -1.84 -4.85
C ASN A 28 -1.32 -2.94 -5.49
N THR A 29 -1.92 -3.76 -6.36
CA THR A 29 -1.20 -4.80 -7.11
C THR A 29 -0.21 -4.18 -8.07
N ILE A 30 -0.61 -3.15 -8.82
CA ILE A 30 0.31 -2.40 -9.69
C ILE A 30 1.43 -1.81 -8.83
N ALA A 31 1.10 -1.16 -7.72
CA ALA A 31 2.10 -0.53 -6.86
C ALA A 31 3.14 -1.53 -6.34
N LEU A 32 2.71 -2.62 -5.71
CA LEU A 32 3.62 -3.52 -5.01
C LEU A 32 4.21 -4.60 -5.91
N MET A 33 3.48 -5.12 -6.90
CA MET A 33 4.02 -6.14 -7.81
C MET A 33 5.02 -5.55 -8.79
N VAL A 34 4.76 -4.34 -9.34
CA VAL A 34 5.71 -3.69 -10.24
C VAL A 34 6.97 -3.32 -9.47
N SER A 35 6.84 -2.62 -8.32
CA SER A 35 7.99 -2.31 -7.47
C SER A 35 8.77 -3.56 -7.07
N GLY A 36 8.09 -4.61 -6.57
CA GLY A 36 8.74 -5.84 -6.15
C GLY A 36 9.48 -6.57 -7.27
N SER A 37 8.88 -6.61 -8.47
CA SER A 37 9.51 -7.22 -9.65
C SER A 37 10.76 -6.45 -10.09
N PHE A 38 10.69 -5.12 -10.10
CA PHE A 38 11.82 -4.28 -10.48
C PHE A 38 12.94 -4.30 -9.43
N PHE A 39 12.63 -4.45 -8.14
CA PHE A 39 13.65 -4.72 -7.11
C PHE A 39 14.38 -6.04 -7.38
N CYS A 40 13.67 -7.09 -7.77
CA CYS A 40 14.31 -8.35 -8.16
C CYS A 40 15.22 -8.18 -9.38
N VAL A 41 14.78 -7.44 -10.40
CA VAL A 41 15.61 -7.12 -11.59
C VAL A 41 16.86 -6.33 -11.19
N LEU A 42 16.70 -5.32 -10.33
CA LEU A 42 17.79 -4.45 -9.86
C LEU A 42 18.91 -5.25 -9.19
N GLY A 43 18.59 -6.32 -8.47
CA GLY A 43 19.58 -7.20 -7.85
C GLY A 43 20.50 -7.95 -8.82
N PHE A 44 20.12 -8.06 -10.09
CA PHE A 44 20.93 -8.71 -11.12
C PHE A 44 21.65 -7.74 -12.06
N LEU A 45 21.41 -6.42 -11.93
CA LEU A 45 22.07 -5.44 -12.78
C LEU A 45 23.54 -5.26 -12.40
N PRO A 46 24.47 -5.34 -13.37
CA PRO A 46 25.89 -5.14 -13.13
C PRO A 46 26.22 -3.63 -13.08
N LYS A 47 27.36 -3.26 -12.49
CA LYS A 47 27.71 -1.86 -12.18
C LYS A 47 27.85 -0.98 -13.43
N GLU A 48 28.20 -1.59 -14.56
CA GLU A 48 28.44 -0.93 -15.84
C GLU A 48 27.13 -0.39 -16.45
N MET A 49 25.98 -0.89 -15.98
CA MET A 49 24.64 -0.58 -16.49
C MET A 49 23.91 0.42 -15.58
N ALA A 50 24.61 1.45 -15.10
CA ALA A 50 24.08 2.44 -14.15
C ALA A 50 22.79 3.13 -14.62
N SER A 51 22.65 3.41 -15.92
CA SER A 51 21.44 4.01 -16.48
C SER A 51 20.20 3.11 -16.34
N TYR A 52 20.36 1.79 -16.48
CA TYR A 52 19.28 0.82 -16.31
C TYR A 52 18.90 0.66 -14.83
N ALA A 53 19.88 0.75 -13.93
CA ALA A 53 19.63 0.75 -12.49
C ALA A 53 18.82 1.98 -12.08
N LEU A 54 19.20 3.17 -12.57
CA LEU A 54 18.45 4.40 -12.34
C LEU A 54 17.03 4.32 -12.90
N ALA A 55 16.86 3.86 -14.14
CA ALA A 55 15.54 3.68 -14.73
C ALA A 55 14.65 2.73 -13.91
N SER A 56 15.23 1.63 -13.39
CA SER A 56 14.52 0.68 -12.52
C SER A 56 14.07 1.34 -11.21
N LEU A 57 14.95 2.12 -10.57
CA LEU A 57 14.62 2.87 -9.36
C LEU A 57 13.49 3.90 -9.60
N LEU A 58 13.51 4.61 -10.72
CA LEU A 58 12.44 5.55 -11.07
C LEU A 58 11.10 4.84 -11.24
N ILE A 59 11.08 3.68 -11.90
CA ILE A 59 9.87 2.87 -12.06
C ILE A 59 9.34 2.40 -10.70
N ILE A 60 10.22 1.96 -9.80
CA ILE A 60 9.87 1.57 -8.42
C ILE A 60 9.21 2.75 -7.68
N GLU A 61 9.82 3.94 -7.68
CA GLU A 61 9.26 5.09 -6.98
C GLU A 61 7.92 5.55 -7.60
N CYS A 62 7.84 5.62 -8.93
CA CYS A 62 6.61 5.96 -9.63
C CYS A 62 5.46 4.98 -9.35
N SER A 63 5.75 3.67 -9.36
CA SER A 63 4.74 2.64 -9.09
C SER A 63 4.33 2.63 -7.62
N THR A 64 5.24 2.89 -6.69
CA THR A 64 4.95 3.04 -5.25
C THR A 64 3.97 4.20 -4.97
N GLY A 65 3.95 5.24 -5.81
CA GLY A 65 2.96 6.32 -5.73
C GLY A 65 1.50 5.85 -5.80
N PHE A 66 1.22 4.72 -6.45
CA PHE A 66 -0.14 4.18 -6.57
C PHE A 66 -0.69 3.57 -5.25
N ILE A 67 0.14 3.39 -4.22
CA ILE A 67 -0.29 2.95 -2.87
C ILE A 67 -1.38 3.88 -2.30
N CYS A 68 -1.36 5.16 -2.65
CA CYS A 68 -2.39 6.14 -2.28
C CYS A 68 -3.80 5.73 -2.74
N GLY A 69 -3.93 5.18 -3.95
CA GLY A 69 -5.20 4.72 -4.52
C GLY A 69 -5.65 3.33 -4.06
N GLY A 70 -4.72 2.54 -3.49
CA GLY A 70 -4.96 1.19 -3.02
C GLY A 70 -5.02 1.10 -1.49
N PHE A 71 -3.86 0.93 -0.86
CA PHE A 71 -3.72 0.69 0.57
C PHE A 71 -4.29 1.83 1.43
N TYR A 72 -3.90 3.08 1.16
CA TYR A 72 -4.34 4.21 1.99
C TYR A 72 -5.84 4.47 1.84
N LYS A 73 -6.38 4.35 0.61
CA LYS A 73 -7.82 4.41 0.37
C LYS A 73 -8.59 3.28 1.10
N CYS A 74 -8.04 2.06 1.10
CA CYS A 74 -8.62 0.95 1.85
C CYS A 74 -8.66 1.25 3.35
N ALA A 75 -7.55 1.74 3.92
CA ALA A 75 -7.48 2.10 5.34
C ALA A 75 -8.50 3.18 5.72
N THR A 76 -8.67 4.22 4.89
CA THR A 76 -9.65 5.28 5.16
C THR A 76 -11.09 4.78 5.07
N LEU A 77 -11.43 3.95 4.08
CA LEU A 77 -12.77 3.37 3.95
C LEU A 77 -13.13 2.41 5.08
N VAL A 78 -12.15 1.66 5.60
CA VAL A 78 -12.38 0.74 6.73
C VAL A 78 -12.55 1.51 8.04
N ALA A 79 -11.72 2.52 8.28
CA ALA A 79 -11.67 3.24 9.55
C ALA A 79 -12.66 4.41 9.68
N ARG A 80 -13.19 4.93 8.55
CA ARG A 80 -14.21 6.00 8.51
C ARG A 80 -13.80 7.20 9.38
N GLN A 81 -14.60 7.54 10.41
CA GLN A 81 -14.32 8.67 11.31
C GLN A 81 -13.01 8.54 12.10
N HIS A 82 -12.46 7.33 12.24
CA HIS A 82 -11.19 7.07 12.92
C HIS A 82 -9.99 6.97 11.95
N SER A 83 -10.20 7.30 10.67
CA SER A 83 -9.17 7.17 9.63
C SER A 83 -7.90 7.95 9.92
N HIS A 84 -7.98 9.18 10.45
CA HIS A 84 -6.80 9.96 10.81
C HIS A 84 -5.92 9.25 11.84
N PHE A 85 -6.51 8.60 12.85
CA PHE A 85 -5.78 7.84 13.85
C PHE A 85 -5.14 6.58 13.24
N VAL A 86 -5.88 5.83 12.42
CA VAL A 86 -5.33 4.63 11.78
C VAL A 86 -4.18 4.98 10.83
N LEU A 87 -4.31 6.06 10.06
CA LEU A 87 -3.28 6.53 9.15
C LEU A 87 -2.02 7.02 9.87
N SER A 88 -2.15 7.65 11.05
CA SER A 88 -0.98 8.08 11.83
C SER A 88 -0.20 6.89 12.37
N GLN A 89 -0.89 5.83 12.82
CA GLN A 89 -0.25 4.57 13.22
C GLN A 89 0.48 3.90 12.06
N ILE A 90 -0.15 3.85 10.88
CA ILE A 90 0.50 3.36 9.66
C ILE A 90 1.78 4.13 9.36
N GLN A 91 1.74 5.47 9.42
CA GLN A 91 2.91 6.29 9.14
C GLN A 91 4.01 6.10 10.19
N PHE A 92 3.64 5.92 11.46
CA PHE A 92 4.60 5.61 12.51
C PHE A 92 5.34 4.30 12.25
N ILE A 93 4.61 3.24 11.86
CA ILE A 93 5.21 1.96 11.46
C ILE A 93 6.16 2.14 10.26
N LYS A 94 5.77 2.95 9.25
CA LYS A 94 6.65 3.25 8.12
C LYS A 94 7.95 3.93 8.56
N CYS A 95 7.89 4.86 9.52
CA CYS A 95 9.09 5.47 10.06
C CYS A 95 10.00 4.44 10.75
N LEU A 96 9.44 3.48 11.49
CA LEU A 96 10.22 2.38 12.07
C LEU A 96 10.88 1.52 10.98
N SER A 97 10.15 1.19 9.91
CA SER A 97 10.70 0.46 8.76
C SER A 97 11.89 1.19 8.13
N LEU A 98 11.84 2.52 8.02
CA LEU A 98 12.95 3.33 7.49
C LEU A 98 14.24 3.22 8.33
N PHE A 99 14.15 2.93 9.63
CA PHE A 99 15.31 2.66 10.48
C PHE A 99 15.79 1.21 10.39
N ILE A 100 14.87 0.27 10.17
CA ILE A 100 15.20 -1.16 10.03
C ILE A 100 15.95 -1.43 8.72
N GLU A 101 15.60 -0.74 7.64
CA GLU A 101 16.23 -0.89 6.32
C GLU A 101 17.77 -0.71 6.35
N PRO A 102 18.34 0.42 6.84
CA PRO A 102 19.78 0.59 6.93
C PRO A 102 20.46 -0.38 7.91
N LEU A 103 19.76 -0.79 8.99
CA LEU A 103 20.27 -1.81 9.92
C LEU A 103 20.42 -3.16 9.21
N LEU A 104 19.42 -3.56 8.41
CA LEU A 104 19.47 -4.79 7.63
C LEU A 104 20.62 -4.76 6.61
N VAL A 105 20.80 -3.63 5.91
CA VAL A 105 21.93 -3.42 4.99
C VAL A 105 23.27 -3.53 5.72
N PHE A 106 23.40 -2.92 6.90
CA PHE A 106 24.62 -3.01 7.70
C PHE A 106 24.97 -4.45 8.10
N LEU A 107 23.97 -5.28 8.41
CA LEU A 107 24.17 -6.68 8.79
C LEU A 107 24.54 -7.58 7.59
N ILE A 108 23.96 -7.31 6.42
CA ILE A 108 24.13 -8.14 5.21
C ILE A 108 25.36 -7.71 4.39
N CYS A 109 25.56 -6.42 4.16
CA CYS A 109 26.59 -5.88 3.28
C CYS A 109 27.91 -5.61 4.03
N LYS A 110 28.58 -6.68 4.49
CA LYS A 110 29.85 -6.56 5.23
C LYS A 110 31.05 -6.21 4.34
N HIS A 111 31.07 -6.72 3.11
CA HIS A 111 32.19 -6.55 2.17
C HIS A 111 31.84 -5.62 1.00
N ASN A 112 30.64 -5.05 1.01
CA ASN A 112 30.10 -4.18 -0.04
C ASN A 112 30.16 -4.85 -1.44
N SER A 113 29.87 -6.15 -1.46
CA SER A 113 29.88 -6.97 -2.67
C SER A 113 28.54 -6.89 -3.41
N LEU A 114 28.58 -7.02 -4.75
CA LEU A 114 27.36 -7.08 -5.56
C LEU A 114 26.42 -8.23 -5.16
N THR A 115 26.98 -9.36 -4.72
CA THR A 115 26.20 -10.50 -4.27
C THR A 115 25.45 -10.19 -2.97
N GLU A 116 26.04 -9.41 -2.06
CA GLU A 116 25.39 -9.00 -0.81
C GLU A 116 24.22 -8.05 -1.11
N TRP A 117 24.43 -7.04 -1.98
CA TRP A 117 23.37 -6.13 -2.42
C TRP A 117 22.24 -6.83 -3.17
N ARG A 118 22.55 -7.84 -3.98
CA ARG A 118 21.54 -8.68 -4.63
C ARG A 118 20.61 -9.33 -3.62
N VAL A 119 21.14 -9.84 -2.52
CA VAL A 119 20.33 -10.45 -1.45
C VAL A 119 19.41 -9.41 -0.80
N VAL A 120 19.91 -8.20 -0.53
CA VAL A 120 19.10 -7.10 0.03
C VAL A 120 17.92 -6.76 -0.90
N PHE A 121 18.19 -6.53 -2.19
CA PHE A 121 17.15 -6.17 -3.15
C PHE A 121 16.13 -7.30 -3.37
N LEU A 122 16.57 -8.55 -3.36
CA LEU A 122 15.68 -9.71 -3.45
C LEU A 122 14.78 -9.84 -2.22
N ILE A 123 15.33 -9.66 -1.00
CA ILE A 123 14.54 -9.68 0.23
C ILE A 123 13.46 -8.59 0.17
N HIS A 124 13.83 -7.36 -0.20
CA HIS A 124 12.88 -6.26 -0.30
C HIS A 124 11.80 -6.54 -1.36
N GLY A 125 12.19 -7.02 -2.56
CA GLY A 125 11.26 -7.36 -3.63
C GLY A 125 10.27 -8.46 -3.23
N ILE A 126 10.74 -9.51 -2.56
CA ILE A 126 9.88 -10.61 -2.06
C ILE A 126 8.90 -10.09 -1.00
N LEU A 127 9.35 -9.24 -0.07
CA LEU A 127 8.48 -8.66 0.96
C LEU A 127 7.34 -7.84 0.33
N LEU A 128 7.61 -7.06 -0.72
CA LEU A 128 6.58 -6.30 -1.43
C LEU A 128 5.56 -7.23 -2.11
N ILE A 129 6.02 -8.30 -2.77
CA ILE A 129 5.15 -9.28 -3.44
C ILE A 129 4.25 -10.00 -2.41
N VAL A 130 4.84 -10.50 -1.32
CA VAL A 130 4.07 -11.16 -0.25
C VAL A 130 3.10 -10.18 0.40
N GLY A 131 3.52 -8.95 0.65
CA GLY A 131 2.66 -7.88 1.16
C GLY A 131 1.45 -7.62 0.25
N ASN A 132 1.64 -7.66 -1.07
CA ASN A 132 0.53 -7.55 -2.01
C ASN A 132 -0.45 -8.72 -1.95
N ILE A 133 0.06 -9.96 -1.81
CA ILE A 133 -0.79 -11.15 -1.68
C ILE A 133 -1.67 -11.03 -0.44
N ILE A 134 -1.07 -10.66 0.70
CA ILE A 134 -1.78 -10.42 1.96
C ILE A 134 -2.82 -9.31 1.77
N PHE A 135 -2.43 -8.18 1.17
CA PHE A 135 -3.37 -7.09 0.89
C PHE A 135 -4.53 -7.55 0.02
N CYS A 136 -4.29 -8.30 -1.05
CA CYS A 136 -5.34 -8.78 -1.94
C CYS A 136 -6.36 -9.69 -1.24
N TYR A 137 -5.92 -10.45 -0.23
CA TYR A 137 -6.78 -11.29 0.59
C TYR A 137 -7.63 -10.47 1.58
N PHE A 138 -7.00 -9.55 2.32
CA PHE A 138 -7.66 -8.79 3.40
C PHE A 138 -8.34 -7.49 2.96
N ALA A 139 -8.02 -6.93 1.80
CA ALA A 139 -8.55 -5.64 1.36
C ALA A 139 -10.08 -5.65 1.34
N THR A 140 -10.68 -4.63 1.95
CA THR A 140 -12.13 -4.47 2.02
C THR A 140 -12.49 -3.00 1.98
N ASP A 141 -13.61 -2.68 1.35
CA ASP A 141 -14.21 -1.35 1.27
C ASP A 141 -15.29 -1.13 2.34
N LYS A 142 -15.61 -2.18 3.11
CA LYS A 142 -16.63 -2.15 4.15
C LYS A 142 -16.09 -1.49 5.43
N PRO A 143 -16.92 -0.69 6.13
CA PRO A 143 -16.57 -0.13 7.42
C PRO A 143 -16.31 -1.25 8.44
N ALA A 144 -15.34 -1.05 9.33
CA ALA A 144 -15.10 -1.98 10.44
C ALA A 144 -16.18 -1.87 11.53
N ALA A 145 -16.37 -2.93 12.31
CA ALA A 145 -17.41 -2.99 13.36
C ALA A 145 -17.29 -1.88 14.43
N PHE A 146 -16.07 -1.41 14.71
CA PHE A 146 -15.86 -0.30 15.65
C PHE A 146 -16.32 1.06 15.11
N THR A 147 -16.64 1.16 13.81
CA THR A 147 -17.10 2.41 13.19
C THR A 147 -18.61 2.57 13.20
N THR A 148 -19.37 1.49 13.42
CA THR A 148 -20.82 1.56 13.55
C THR A 148 -21.23 2.19 14.88
N PRO A 149 -22.19 3.15 14.90
CA PRO A 149 -22.74 3.66 16.15
C PRO A 149 -23.29 2.51 16.98
N GLN A 150 -22.90 2.42 18.25
CA GLN A 150 -23.52 1.49 19.19
C GLN A 150 -24.97 1.92 19.41
N THR A 151 -25.91 1.40 18.61
CA THR A 151 -27.34 1.53 18.90
C THR A 151 -27.63 0.71 20.14
N LYS A 152 -27.56 1.34 21.33
CA LYS A 152 -28.19 0.95 22.61
C LYS A 152 -28.64 -0.53 22.72
N ALA A 153 -27.72 -1.49 22.60
CA ALA A 153 -28.00 -2.91 22.83
C ALA A 153 -27.33 -3.43 24.12
N GLN A 154 -26.89 -2.51 24.99
CA GLN A 154 -26.46 -2.76 26.36
C GLN A 154 -27.03 -1.65 27.26
N LEU A 155 -28.34 -1.56 27.33
CA LEU A 155 -29.00 -1.13 28.56
C LEU A 155 -29.68 -2.39 29.09
N PRO A 156 -29.13 -3.10 30.10
CA PRO A 156 -29.97 -4.00 30.88
C PRO A 156 -31.12 -3.16 31.43
N ALA A 157 -32.33 -3.50 31.02
CA ALA A 157 -33.54 -2.96 31.61
C ALA A 157 -33.57 -3.39 33.09
N GLU A 158 -33.77 -2.40 33.96
CA GLU A 158 -34.35 -2.54 35.30
C GLU A 158 -33.54 -3.30 36.39
N GLU A 159 -33.07 -2.55 37.39
CA GLU A 159 -33.60 -2.77 38.74
C GLU A 159 -33.89 -1.40 39.36
N LYS A 160 -35.18 -0.99 39.29
CA LYS A 160 -35.73 -0.03 40.23
C LYS A 160 -35.91 -0.77 41.55
N ARG A 161 -35.08 -0.47 42.55
CA ARG A 161 -35.45 -0.65 43.96
C ARG A 161 -34.91 0.51 44.77
#